data_AF-A0A958NGR5-F1
#
_entry.id   AF-A0A958NGR5-F1
#
_cell.length_a   1.000
_cell.length_b   1.000
_cell.length_c   1.000
_cell.angle_alpha   90.00
_cell.angle_beta   90.00
_cell.angle_gamma   90.00
#
_symmetry.space_group_name_H-M   'P 1'
#
loop_
_entity.id
_entity.type
_entity.pdbx_description
1 polymer ?
#
loop_
_entity_poly.entity_id
_entity_poly.type
_entity_poly.pdbx_seq_one_letter_code
_entity_poly.pdbx_strand_id
1 'polypeptide(L)'
;LFYDISAWTFPLAFNLDYTETTMANATELVTELAHIKGGVISKSDYAYLFPWNEYYAPKLLNSILKKGLHAKVSMKNFKANGKSYDYGTIMIPVKNQDINSSELHTFLNEAAQESHIKIDAVSTGLNEGIDLGSRNFRSLELPKIALLVGDGVTSYDAGEIWHLLDTRYYIVPTKLDTKNFSRADLSRYNTIIMVNSNSALDEGNTKKLKQWIQDGGTLIAYQNTLKWLDSKELLKINFKKKNSLKAKNISFEERSDFRGAQVIGGAIFETKLDRSHPINFGYKNDKLAMFRNTTLFIKPNKNSYDNPIQYTENPLLSGYISEENLDSLKLSIPFITGRISRGNIIAFTDNTNFRAFWYGTNKLLMNAIFFRDEM
;
A
#
# COMPACT_ATOMS: atom_id res chain seq x y z
N LEU A 1 -13.33 -26.99 10.50
CA LEU A 1 -13.06 -25.85 9.58
C LEU A 1 -12.66 -24.62 10.38
N PHE A 2 -11.74 -23.79 9.87
CA PHE A 2 -11.40 -22.53 10.53
C PHE A 2 -12.56 -21.54 10.37
N TYR A 3 -13.02 -20.97 11.49
CA TYR A 3 -14.13 -20.03 11.51
C TYR A 3 -13.76 -18.67 10.89
N ASP A 4 -12.48 -18.29 10.97
CA ASP A 4 -12.03 -16.93 10.65
C ASP A 4 -10.63 -16.91 10.03
N ILE A 5 -9.57 -16.99 10.84
CA ILE A 5 -8.18 -17.05 10.37
C ILE A 5 -7.54 -18.40 10.70
N SER A 6 -6.56 -18.79 9.90
CA SER A 6 -5.81 -20.05 10.08
C SER A 6 -4.33 -19.83 10.43
N ALA A 7 -3.86 -18.58 10.42
CA ALA A 7 -2.47 -18.23 10.70
C ALA A 7 -2.35 -16.90 11.43
N TRP A 8 -1.37 -16.84 12.33
CA TRP A 8 -0.85 -15.62 12.91
C TRP A 8 0.64 -15.81 13.21
N THR A 9 1.47 -14.90 12.70
CA THR A 9 2.92 -14.94 12.90
C THR A 9 3.44 -13.51 13.03
N PHE A 10 3.92 -13.14 14.22
CA PHE A 10 4.37 -11.78 14.52
C PHE A 10 5.41 -11.21 13.52
N PRO A 11 6.56 -11.87 13.25
CA PRO A 11 7.56 -11.30 12.35
C PRO A 11 7.04 -11.13 10.91
N LEU A 12 6.17 -12.04 10.44
CA LEU A 12 5.56 -11.93 9.12
C LEU A 12 4.53 -10.81 9.05
N ALA A 13 3.68 -10.68 10.07
CA ALA A 13 2.66 -9.63 10.14
C ALA A 13 3.26 -8.21 10.20
N PHE A 14 4.45 -8.08 10.79
CA PHE A 14 5.16 -6.81 10.94
C PHE A 14 6.26 -6.59 9.89
N ASN A 15 6.49 -7.57 9.01
CA ASN A 15 7.59 -7.58 8.04
C ASN A 15 8.96 -7.27 8.69
N LEU A 16 9.23 -7.96 9.81
CA LEU A 16 10.48 -7.86 10.55
C LEU A 16 11.50 -8.86 10.01
N ASP A 17 12.78 -8.49 10.03
CA ASP A 17 13.86 -9.43 9.82
C ASP A 17 13.99 -10.34 11.05
N TYR A 18 14.11 -11.65 10.84
CA TYR A 18 14.24 -12.63 11.91
C TYR A 18 15.11 -13.82 11.46
N THR A 19 15.68 -14.52 12.43
CA THR A 19 16.43 -15.76 12.23
C THR A 19 16.18 -16.72 13.39
N GLU A 20 16.30 -18.02 13.14
CA GLU A 20 16.33 -19.01 14.22
C GLU A 20 17.55 -18.76 15.11
N THR A 21 17.37 -18.94 16.42
CA THR A 21 18.39 -18.73 17.43
C THR A 21 18.09 -19.57 18.67
N THR A 22 19.02 -19.60 19.64
CA THR A 22 18.85 -20.31 20.91
C THR A 22 18.89 -19.32 22.08
N MET A 23 18.45 -19.77 23.27
CA MET A 23 18.50 -18.95 24.49
C MET A 23 19.92 -18.50 24.87
N ALA A 24 20.96 -19.16 24.36
CA ALA A 24 22.35 -18.74 24.58
C ALA A 24 22.67 -17.37 23.95
N ASN A 25 21.91 -16.96 22.93
CA ASN A 25 22.04 -15.66 22.26
C ASN A 25 21.01 -14.64 22.78
N ALA A 26 20.21 -14.98 23.80
CA ALA A 26 19.24 -14.06 24.36
C ALA A 26 19.96 -12.93 25.10
N THR A 27 19.54 -11.69 24.82
CA THR A 27 19.99 -10.50 25.54
C THR A 27 19.02 -10.16 26.67
N GLU A 28 19.21 -9.01 27.31
CA GLU A 28 18.27 -8.47 28.29
C GLU A 28 16.84 -8.43 27.74
N LEU A 29 15.88 -8.74 28.61
CA LEU A 29 14.46 -8.73 28.28
C LEU A 29 14.03 -7.31 27.93
N VAL A 30 13.44 -7.13 26.75
CA VAL A 30 12.80 -5.87 26.37
C VAL A 30 11.47 -5.75 27.10
N THR A 31 11.41 -4.87 28.09
CA THR A 31 10.20 -4.59 28.88
C THR A 31 9.35 -3.47 28.29
N GLU A 32 9.95 -2.59 27.48
CA GLU A 32 9.29 -1.45 26.85
C GLU A 32 9.72 -1.29 25.40
N LEU A 33 8.77 -1.00 24.52
CA LEU A 33 9.01 -0.66 23.12
C LEU A 33 9.06 0.87 22.98
N ALA A 34 10.27 1.43 22.94
CA ALA A 34 10.46 2.86 22.72
C ALA A 34 10.44 3.22 21.23
N HIS A 35 9.83 4.35 20.89
CA HIS A 35 9.95 4.92 19.56
C HIS A 35 11.35 5.50 19.33
N ILE A 36 11.79 5.49 18.07
CA ILE A 36 13.01 6.18 17.67
C ILE A 36 12.84 7.68 17.94
N LYS A 37 13.85 8.32 18.55
CA LYS A 37 13.88 9.77 18.69
C LYS A 37 14.03 10.40 17.30
N GLY A 38 12.95 11.02 16.83
CA GLY A 38 12.91 11.78 15.59
C GLY A 38 13.55 13.17 15.72
N GLY A 39 13.70 13.85 14.59
CA GLY A 39 14.26 15.20 14.52
C GLY A 39 15.11 15.43 13.27
N VAL A 40 15.48 16.68 13.06
CA VAL A 40 16.38 17.09 11.97
C VAL A 40 17.81 17.13 12.51
N ILE A 41 18.75 16.47 11.83
CA ILE A 41 20.14 16.32 12.32
C ILE A 41 20.87 17.67 12.39
N SER A 42 20.71 18.51 11.37
CA SER A 42 21.28 19.85 11.31
C SER A 42 20.48 20.74 10.36
N LYS A 43 20.70 22.05 10.41
CA LYS A 43 20.08 22.97 9.45
C LYS A 43 20.76 22.84 8.08
N SER A 44 19.96 22.87 7.02
CA SER A 44 20.43 22.91 5.63
C SER A 44 19.98 24.19 4.93
N ASP A 45 20.80 24.64 3.98
CA ASP A 45 20.45 25.71 3.02
C ASP A 45 20.08 25.18 1.63
N TYR A 46 20.19 23.86 1.40
CA TYR A 46 19.91 23.23 0.10
C TYR A 46 18.66 22.33 0.15
N ALA A 47 18.74 21.19 0.85
CA ALA A 47 17.61 20.27 1.00
C ALA A 47 17.70 19.42 2.27
N TYR A 48 16.58 18.77 2.57
CA TYR A 48 16.44 17.75 3.61
C TYR A 48 16.01 16.42 2.98
N LEU A 49 16.49 15.30 3.51
CA LEU A 49 16.17 13.95 3.05
C LEU A 49 15.63 13.11 4.20
N PHE A 50 14.61 12.29 3.93
CA PHE A 50 14.27 11.20 4.82
C PHE A 50 13.90 9.93 4.04
N PRO A 51 14.37 8.75 4.48
CA PRO A 51 14.02 7.48 3.87
C PRO A 51 12.53 7.14 4.02
N TRP A 52 11.93 6.55 2.99
CA TRP A 52 10.53 6.09 3.04
C TRP A 52 10.35 4.72 3.72
N ASN A 53 11.45 4.06 4.13
CA ASN A 53 11.37 2.73 4.73
C ASN A 53 10.76 2.73 6.14
N GLU A 54 10.76 3.85 6.85
CA GLU A 54 10.20 3.95 8.19
C GLU A 54 8.67 3.91 8.20
N TYR A 55 8.07 3.27 9.22
CA TYR A 55 6.62 3.02 9.25
C TYR A 55 5.80 4.32 9.26
N TYR A 56 6.27 5.36 9.95
CA TYR A 56 5.59 6.67 10.07
C TYR A 56 6.06 7.71 9.03
N ALA A 57 6.86 7.33 8.03
CA ALA A 57 7.22 8.23 6.93
C ALA A 57 5.99 8.85 6.20
N PRO A 58 4.87 8.13 5.99
CA PRO A 58 3.64 8.72 5.44
C PRO A 58 3.04 9.82 6.33
N LYS A 59 3.14 9.71 7.66
CA LYS A 59 2.67 10.72 8.63
C LYS A 59 3.46 12.03 8.45
N LEU A 60 4.79 11.93 8.38
CA LEU A 60 5.67 13.07 8.17
C LEU A 60 5.39 13.74 6.82
N LEU A 61 5.33 12.96 5.73
CA LEU A 61 5.05 13.48 4.39
C LEU A 61 3.69 14.18 4.31
N ASN A 62 2.65 13.60 4.92
CA ASN A 62 1.33 14.23 5.01
C ASN A 62 1.39 15.58 5.74
N SER A 63 2.10 15.67 6.86
CA SER A 63 2.27 16.93 7.61
C SER A 63 2.94 18.01 6.74
N ILE A 64 4.02 17.65 6.03
CA ILE A 64 4.75 18.53 5.11
C ILE A 64 3.83 19.05 3.99
N LEU A 65 3.16 18.14 3.27
CA LEU A 65 2.30 18.52 2.14
C LEU A 65 1.07 19.32 2.60
N LYS A 66 0.50 19.00 3.77
CA LYS A 66 -0.65 19.71 4.34
C LYS A 66 -0.29 21.13 4.78
N LYS A 67 0.97 21.36 5.17
CA LYS A 67 1.52 22.70 5.44
C LYS A 67 1.71 23.54 4.16
N GLY A 68 1.55 22.93 2.97
CA GLY A 68 1.79 23.57 1.67
C GLY A 68 3.23 23.48 1.20
N LEU A 69 4.09 22.73 1.90
CA LEU A 69 5.49 22.61 1.54
C LEU A 69 5.68 21.61 0.40
N HIS A 70 6.60 21.93 -0.51
CA HIS A 70 6.94 21.05 -1.62
C HIS A 70 7.84 19.91 -1.15
N ALA A 71 7.52 18.70 -1.60
CA ALA A 71 8.36 17.51 -1.41
C ALA A 71 8.47 16.75 -2.74
N LYS A 72 9.56 15.99 -2.89
CA LYS A 72 9.79 15.12 -4.04
C LYS A 72 10.15 13.71 -3.60
N VAL A 73 9.81 12.71 -4.40
CA VAL A 73 10.21 11.31 -4.21
C VAL A 73 11.35 10.95 -5.16
N SER A 74 12.33 10.20 -4.67
CA SER A 74 13.39 9.62 -5.48
C SER A 74 12.92 8.33 -6.17
N MET A 75 13.05 8.29 -7.50
CA MET A 75 12.77 7.12 -8.33
C MET A 75 13.99 6.19 -8.49
N LYS A 76 15.15 6.56 -7.93
CA LYS A 76 16.38 5.75 -7.98
C LYS A 76 17.13 5.79 -6.65
N ASN A 77 18.02 4.82 -6.49
CA ASN A 77 18.97 4.80 -5.38
C ASN A 77 20.10 5.79 -5.64
N PHE A 78 20.62 6.39 -4.58
CA PHE A 78 21.74 7.33 -4.64
C PHE A 78 22.49 7.37 -3.31
N LYS A 79 23.63 8.05 -3.28
CA LYS A 79 24.30 8.38 -2.02
C LYS A 79 24.50 9.87 -1.88
N ALA A 80 24.20 10.38 -0.69
CA ALA A 80 24.48 11.76 -0.30
C ALA A 80 25.22 11.75 1.05
N ASN A 81 26.26 12.57 1.19
CA ASN A 81 27.09 12.65 2.41
C ASN A 81 27.60 11.27 2.90
N GLY A 82 27.99 10.38 1.98
CA GLY A 82 28.46 9.03 2.31
C GLY A 82 27.37 8.05 2.78
N LYS A 83 26.10 8.45 2.83
CA LYS A 83 24.95 7.61 3.20
C LYS A 83 24.16 7.17 1.97
N SER A 84 23.79 5.90 1.91
CA SER A 84 22.93 5.35 0.86
C SER A 84 21.45 5.65 1.12
N TYR A 85 20.75 6.03 0.06
CA TYR A 85 19.32 6.27 0.02
C TYR A 85 18.68 5.38 -1.03
N ASP A 86 17.53 4.80 -0.66
CA ASP A 86 16.82 3.81 -1.47
C ASP A 86 15.65 4.44 -2.25
N TYR A 87 15.00 3.63 -3.07
CA TYR A 87 13.77 3.98 -3.76
C TYR A 87 12.72 4.54 -2.80
N GLY A 88 12.07 5.63 -3.20
CA GLY A 88 11.06 6.31 -2.40
C GLY A 88 11.59 7.37 -1.45
N THR A 89 12.91 7.55 -1.33
CA THR A 89 13.47 8.60 -0.44
C THR A 89 12.85 9.96 -0.75
N ILE A 90 12.40 10.65 0.30
CA ILE A 90 11.73 11.95 0.19
C ILE A 90 12.74 13.06 0.33
N MET A 91 12.68 14.04 -0.56
CA MET A 91 13.46 15.26 -0.55
C MET A 91 12.56 16.48 -0.33
N ILE A 92 12.91 17.32 0.63
CA ILE A 92 12.32 18.65 0.82
C ILE A 92 13.36 19.69 0.42
N PRO A 93 13.18 20.44 -0.69
CA PRO A 93 14.08 21.54 -1.02
C PRO A 93 13.90 22.70 -0.03
N VAL A 94 15.00 23.39 0.29
CA VAL A 94 14.97 24.61 1.12
C VAL A 94 14.54 25.83 0.31
N LYS A 95 14.88 25.84 -0.99
CA LYS A 95 14.47 26.89 -1.93
C LYS A 95 13.10 26.56 -2.54
N ASN A 96 12.43 27.59 -3.06
CA ASN A 96 11.09 27.51 -3.64
C ASN A 96 10.07 26.96 -2.65
N GLN A 97 10.11 27.44 -1.40
CA GLN A 97 9.10 27.21 -0.38
C GLN A 97 8.49 28.57 -0.02
N ASP A 98 7.23 28.57 0.43
CA ASP A 98 6.54 29.79 0.86
C ASP A 98 7.06 30.32 2.22
N ILE A 99 7.84 29.51 2.95
CA ILE A 99 8.45 29.84 4.24
C ILE A 99 9.98 29.92 4.13
N ASN A 100 10.60 30.64 5.07
CA ASN A 100 12.07 30.78 5.06
C ASN A 100 12.79 29.54 5.61
N SER A 101 14.11 29.45 5.38
CA SER A 101 14.95 28.30 5.80
C SER A 101 14.89 28.01 7.30
N SER A 102 14.77 29.03 8.15
CA SER A 102 14.69 28.85 9.60
C SER A 102 13.35 28.29 10.04
N GLU A 103 12.25 28.83 9.51
CA GLU A 103 10.89 28.33 9.75
C GLU A 103 10.72 26.90 9.24
N LEU A 104 11.28 26.60 8.05
CA LEU A 104 11.29 25.25 7.49
C LEU A 104 12.01 24.27 8.41
N HIS A 105 13.20 24.63 8.90
CA HIS A 105 13.96 23.78 9.81
C HIS A 105 13.18 23.50 11.10
N THR A 106 12.62 24.54 11.74
CA THR A 106 11.81 24.39 12.96
C THR A 106 10.62 23.47 12.72
N PHE A 107 9.84 23.71 11.67
CA PHE A 107 8.68 22.90 11.32
C PHE A 107 9.06 21.43 11.05
N LEU A 108 10.10 21.19 10.24
CA LEU A 108 10.55 19.84 9.92
C LEU A 108 11.06 19.12 11.18
N ASN A 109 11.72 19.82 12.11
CA ASN A 109 12.20 19.23 13.34
C ASN A 109 11.06 18.80 14.26
N GLU A 110 10.04 19.64 14.43
CA GLU A 110 8.82 19.31 15.19
C GLU A 110 8.07 18.13 14.55
N ALA A 111 7.78 18.21 13.24
CA ALA A 111 7.07 17.15 12.52
C ALA A 111 7.82 15.81 12.53
N ALA A 112 9.15 15.86 12.46
CA ALA A 112 10.03 14.69 12.54
C ALA A 112 10.00 14.03 13.93
N GLN A 113 9.98 14.84 15.01
CA GLN A 113 9.84 14.35 16.37
C GLN A 113 8.49 13.67 16.59
N GLU A 114 7.39 14.30 16.15
CA GLU A 114 6.03 13.75 16.24
C GLU A 114 5.83 12.47 15.42
N SER A 115 6.62 12.30 14.36
CA SER A 115 6.54 11.14 13.46
C SER A 115 7.61 10.08 13.76
N HIS A 116 8.49 10.31 14.75
CA HIS A 116 9.60 9.40 15.08
C HIS A 116 10.56 9.14 13.90
N ILE A 117 10.74 10.13 13.02
CA ILE A 117 11.59 10.02 11.82
C ILE A 117 12.82 10.90 11.99
N LYS A 118 13.98 10.41 11.55
CA LYS A 118 15.19 11.22 11.42
C LYS A 118 15.25 11.83 10.02
N ILE A 119 15.51 13.13 9.96
CA ILE A 119 15.69 13.87 8.71
C ILE A 119 17.16 14.28 8.58
N ASP A 120 17.78 13.87 7.48
CA ASP A 120 19.15 14.23 7.13
C ASP A 120 19.18 15.59 6.41
N ALA A 121 20.17 16.41 6.72
CA ALA A 121 20.46 17.64 5.99
C ALA A 121 21.53 17.39 4.93
N VAL A 122 21.33 17.95 3.74
CA VAL A 122 22.30 17.90 2.64
C VAL A 122 22.60 19.32 2.16
N SER A 123 23.87 19.66 2.02
CA SER A 123 24.34 21.02 1.68
C SER A 123 24.55 21.25 0.18
N THR A 124 24.51 20.18 -0.63
CA THR A 124 24.70 20.22 -2.09
C THR A 124 23.75 19.25 -2.78
N GLY A 125 23.50 19.50 -4.06
CA GLY A 125 22.73 18.61 -4.93
C GLY A 125 23.55 17.54 -5.64
N LEU A 126 24.89 17.68 -5.61
CA LEU A 126 25.82 16.75 -6.26
C LEU A 126 25.99 15.50 -5.41
N ASN A 127 25.72 14.34 -5.99
CA ASN A 127 25.72 13.05 -5.30
C ASN A 127 26.42 11.97 -6.11
N GLU A 128 26.76 10.85 -5.46
CA GLU A 128 27.07 9.62 -6.20
C GLU A 128 25.74 8.98 -6.67
N GLY A 129 25.57 8.85 -7.99
CA GLY A 129 24.34 8.34 -8.59
C GLY A 129 23.50 9.45 -9.19
N ILE A 130 22.30 9.69 -8.67
CA ILE A 130 21.43 10.78 -9.16
C ILE A 130 21.60 12.05 -8.33
N ASP A 131 21.67 13.19 -9.01
CA ASP A 131 21.65 14.49 -8.36
C ASP A 131 20.23 14.86 -7.88
N LEU A 132 20.17 15.67 -6.82
CA LEU A 132 18.92 16.16 -6.23
C LEU A 132 18.12 17.09 -7.16
N GLY A 133 18.78 17.67 -8.16
CA GLY A 133 18.13 18.43 -9.25
C GLY A 133 17.65 17.57 -10.41
N SER A 134 17.88 16.26 -10.41
CA SER A 134 17.59 15.40 -11.56
C SER A 134 16.08 15.16 -11.75
N ARG A 135 15.70 14.78 -12.97
CA ARG A 135 14.35 14.33 -13.28
C ARG A 135 13.96 13.03 -12.58
N ASN A 136 14.86 12.35 -11.86
CA ASN A 136 14.51 11.19 -11.06
C ASN A 136 13.90 11.58 -9.70
N PHE A 137 13.87 12.87 -9.35
CA PHE A 137 13.06 13.39 -8.27
C PHE A 137 11.72 13.90 -8.80
N ARG A 138 10.64 13.24 -8.41
CA ARG A 138 9.26 13.54 -8.85
C ARG A 138 8.52 14.33 -7.80
N SER A 139 7.82 15.38 -8.20
CA SER A 139 7.05 16.21 -7.27
C SER A 139 5.87 15.44 -6.70
N LEU A 140 5.60 15.65 -5.43
CA LEU A 140 4.49 15.01 -4.72
C LEU A 140 3.37 16.00 -4.47
N GLU A 141 2.14 15.51 -4.54
CA GLU A 141 0.94 16.28 -4.26
C GLU A 141 0.23 15.78 -3.01
N LEU A 142 -0.38 16.71 -2.26
CA LEU A 142 -1.20 16.40 -1.10
C LEU A 142 -2.35 15.43 -1.48
N PRO A 143 -2.46 14.26 -0.85
CA PRO A 143 -3.61 13.39 -1.05
C PRO A 143 -4.91 14.02 -0.55
N LYS A 144 -5.92 14.06 -1.41
CA LYS A 144 -7.30 14.44 -1.11
C LYS A 144 -8.17 13.20 -1.33
N ILE A 145 -8.42 12.47 -0.25
CA ILE A 145 -8.94 11.11 -0.29
C ILE A 145 -10.45 11.08 -0.01
N ALA A 146 -11.21 10.40 -0.87
CA ALA A 146 -12.53 9.91 -0.53
C ALA A 146 -12.50 8.38 -0.36
N LEU A 147 -12.99 7.89 0.78
CA LEU A 147 -13.16 6.47 1.08
C LEU A 147 -14.64 6.13 0.89
N LEU A 148 -14.98 5.24 -0.05
CA LEU A 148 -16.37 4.81 -0.21
C LEU A 148 -16.83 4.01 1.01
N VAL A 149 -18.03 4.32 1.48
CA VAL A 149 -18.71 3.65 2.60
C VAL A 149 -20.20 3.49 2.29
N GLY A 150 -20.93 2.78 3.15
CA GLY A 150 -22.37 2.61 3.02
C GLY A 150 -22.76 1.33 2.30
N ASP A 151 -23.91 1.34 1.64
CA ASP A 151 -24.52 0.13 1.10
C ASP A 151 -23.62 -0.53 0.05
N GLY A 152 -23.49 -1.86 0.13
CA GLY A 152 -22.67 -2.66 -0.78
C GLY A 152 -21.16 -2.65 -0.49
N VAL A 153 -20.70 -1.88 0.50
CA VAL A 153 -19.30 -1.80 0.92
C VAL A 153 -19.06 -2.65 2.17
N THR A 154 -17.97 -3.42 2.22
CA THR A 154 -17.59 -4.16 3.43
C THR A 154 -17.11 -3.19 4.51
N SER A 155 -17.90 -3.00 5.57
CA SER A 155 -17.63 -2.02 6.62
C SER A 155 -16.34 -2.27 7.39
N TYR A 156 -15.95 -3.53 7.59
CA TYR A 156 -14.69 -3.90 8.24
C TYR A 156 -13.49 -3.36 7.47
N ASP A 157 -13.38 -3.67 6.17
CA ASP A 157 -12.28 -3.18 5.32
C ASP A 157 -12.23 -1.65 5.27
N ALA A 158 -13.38 -0.97 5.22
CA ALA A 158 -13.43 0.49 5.27
C ALA A 158 -12.95 1.04 6.61
N GLY A 159 -13.32 0.39 7.72
CA GLY A 159 -12.89 0.75 9.07
C GLY A 159 -11.38 0.60 9.27
N GLU A 160 -10.79 -0.46 8.71
CA GLU A 160 -9.35 -0.72 8.77
C GLU A 160 -8.55 0.37 8.05
N ILE A 161 -8.96 0.74 6.83
CA ILE A 161 -8.32 1.83 6.07
C ILE A 161 -8.51 3.17 6.77
N TRP A 162 -9.71 3.45 7.27
CA TRP A 162 -9.98 4.69 7.99
C TRP A 162 -9.10 4.81 9.24
N HIS A 163 -9.00 3.75 10.05
CA HIS A 163 -8.12 3.72 11.23
C HIS A 163 -6.64 3.91 10.85
N LEU A 164 -6.15 3.26 9.79
CA LEU A 164 -4.76 3.43 9.35
C LEU A 164 -4.49 4.90 8.96
N LEU A 165 -5.35 5.49 8.14
CA LEU A 165 -5.19 6.86 7.68
C LEU A 165 -5.28 7.85 8.84
N ASP A 166 -6.35 7.78 9.64
CA ASP A 166 -6.67 8.75 10.67
C ASP A 166 -5.77 8.60 11.90
N THR A 167 -5.67 7.38 12.44
CA THR A 167 -5.02 7.13 13.74
C THR A 167 -3.51 6.96 13.62
N ARG A 168 -2.99 6.35 12.54
CA ARG A 168 -1.55 6.11 12.39
C ARG A 168 -0.84 7.21 11.61
N TYR A 169 -1.47 7.72 10.54
CA TYR A 169 -0.81 8.65 9.60
C TYR A 169 -1.37 10.07 9.62
N TYR A 170 -2.42 10.33 10.40
CA TYR A 170 -3.05 11.64 10.56
C TYR A 170 -3.54 12.23 9.23
N ILE A 171 -3.92 11.34 8.31
CA ILE A 171 -4.57 11.63 7.05
C ILE A 171 -6.07 11.52 7.28
N VAL A 172 -6.83 12.57 7.02
CA VAL A 172 -8.28 12.59 7.24
C VAL A 172 -9.00 12.30 5.93
N PRO A 173 -9.47 11.05 5.67
CA PRO A 173 -10.26 10.76 4.49
C PRO A 173 -11.68 11.30 4.63
N THR A 174 -12.28 11.72 3.52
CA THR A 174 -13.73 11.93 3.46
C THR A 174 -14.42 10.59 3.27
N LYS A 175 -15.23 10.17 4.23
CA LYS A 175 -16.11 9.00 4.06
C LYS A 175 -17.26 9.39 3.13
N LEU A 176 -17.23 8.90 1.89
CA LEU A 176 -18.24 9.19 0.87
C LEU A 176 -19.24 8.04 0.81
N ASP A 177 -20.43 8.27 1.38
CA ASP A 177 -21.53 7.30 1.34
C ASP A 177 -21.97 7.05 -0.12
N THR A 178 -22.14 5.79 -0.51
CA THR A 178 -22.60 5.40 -1.85
C THR A 178 -23.94 6.04 -2.23
N LYS A 179 -24.84 6.28 -1.27
CA LYS A 179 -26.12 7.00 -1.47
C LYS A 179 -25.92 8.46 -1.88
N ASN A 180 -24.76 9.04 -1.56
CA ASN A 180 -24.43 10.43 -1.83
C ASN A 180 -23.51 10.60 -3.04
N PHE A 181 -23.03 9.52 -3.64
CA PHE A 181 -22.05 9.56 -4.73
C PHE A 181 -22.54 10.38 -5.93
N SER A 182 -23.82 10.22 -6.29
CA SER A 182 -24.43 10.94 -7.42
C SER A 182 -24.40 12.46 -7.26
N ARG A 183 -24.62 12.97 -6.04
CA ARG A 183 -24.64 14.41 -5.71
C ARG A 183 -23.28 14.98 -5.31
N ALA A 184 -22.31 14.14 -4.96
CA ALA A 184 -21.01 14.61 -4.49
C ALA A 184 -20.17 15.24 -5.61
N ASP A 185 -19.50 16.35 -5.33
CA ASP A 185 -18.47 16.88 -6.22
C ASP A 185 -17.18 16.07 -6.07
N LEU A 186 -16.84 15.28 -7.08
CA LEU A 186 -15.66 14.42 -7.07
C LEU A 186 -14.36 15.21 -7.34
N SER A 187 -14.44 16.43 -7.89
CA SER A 187 -13.24 17.25 -8.18
C SER A 187 -12.47 17.67 -6.92
N ARG A 188 -13.12 17.56 -5.75
CA ARG A 188 -12.51 17.77 -4.43
C ARG A 188 -11.46 16.71 -4.07
N TYR A 189 -11.44 15.57 -4.76
CA TYR A 189 -10.58 14.42 -4.47
C TYR A 189 -9.66 14.14 -5.66
N ASN A 190 -8.42 13.77 -5.36
CA ASN A 190 -7.50 13.17 -6.35
C ASN A 190 -7.38 11.64 -6.19
N THR A 191 -7.86 11.10 -5.07
CA THR A 191 -7.88 9.66 -4.80
C THR A 191 -9.24 9.22 -4.27
N ILE A 192 -9.81 8.19 -4.87
CA ILE A 192 -10.99 7.48 -4.36
C ILE A 192 -10.57 6.05 -4.00
N ILE A 193 -10.90 5.60 -2.79
CA ILE A 193 -10.64 4.24 -2.32
C ILE A 193 -11.97 3.47 -2.28
N MET A 194 -12.01 2.36 -3.01
CA MET A 194 -13.09 1.39 -3.00
C MET A 194 -12.60 0.09 -2.39
N VAL A 195 -13.04 -0.20 -1.16
CA VAL A 195 -12.72 -1.47 -0.50
C VAL A 195 -13.52 -2.62 -1.10
N ASN A 196 -13.47 -3.81 -0.50
CA ASN A 196 -14.22 -4.97 -0.98
C ASN A 196 -15.72 -4.67 -1.13
N SER A 197 -16.22 -4.78 -2.35
CA SER A 197 -17.62 -4.58 -2.71
C SER A 197 -18.03 -5.52 -3.85
N ASN A 198 -19.29 -5.94 -3.85
CA ASN A 198 -19.87 -6.78 -4.91
C ASN A 198 -20.63 -5.98 -5.98
N SER A 199 -21.05 -4.75 -5.68
CA SER A 199 -21.73 -3.84 -6.61
C SER A 199 -21.83 -2.45 -5.98
N ALA A 200 -20.72 -1.71 -5.97
CA ALA A 200 -20.62 -0.47 -5.18
C ALA A 200 -21.46 0.68 -5.76
N LEU A 201 -21.61 0.73 -7.09
CA LEU A 201 -22.21 1.86 -7.80
C LEU A 201 -23.13 1.38 -8.92
N ASP A 202 -24.26 2.06 -9.08
CA ASP A 202 -25.14 1.93 -10.25
C ASP A 202 -24.46 2.43 -11.54
N GLU A 203 -25.14 2.29 -12.68
CA GLU A 203 -24.57 2.67 -13.97
C GLU A 203 -24.28 4.17 -14.12
N GLY A 204 -25.15 5.04 -13.57
CA GLY A 204 -24.95 6.49 -13.63
C GLY A 204 -23.73 6.92 -12.82
N ASN A 205 -23.61 6.39 -11.61
CA ASN A 205 -22.47 6.62 -10.73
C ASN A 205 -21.18 5.98 -11.29
N THR A 206 -21.28 4.84 -11.97
CA THR A 206 -20.14 4.23 -12.69
C THR A 206 -19.63 5.14 -13.80
N LYS A 207 -20.52 5.73 -14.62
CA LYS A 207 -20.15 6.68 -15.68
C LYS A 207 -19.50 7.93 -15.10
N LYS A 208 -20.06 8.47 -14.01
CA LYS A 208 -19.50 9.62 -13.29
C LYS A 208 -18.10 9.33 -12.73
N LEU A 209 -17.90 8.16 -12.12
CA LEU A 209 -16.58 7.74 -11.64
C LEU A 209 -15.59 7.60 -12.79
N LYS A 210 -16.00 6.95 -13.90
CA LYS A 210 -15.16 6.80 -15.09
C LYS A 210 -14.69 8.14 -15.63
N GLN A 211 -15.59 9.12 -15.72
CA GLN A 211 -15.24 10.48 -16.14
C GLN A 211 -14.23 11.12 -15.18
N TRP A 212 -14.44 11.01 -13.87
CA TRP A 212 -13.50 11.53 -12.88
C TRP A 212 -12.10 10.88 -12.98
N ILE A 213 -12.02 9.57 -13.25
CA ILE A 213 -10.75 8.88 -13.52
C ILE A 213 -10.13 9.47 -14.80
N GLN A 214 -10.89 9.58 -15.89
CA GLN A 214 -10.40 10.15 -17.15
C GLN A 214 -9.82 11.56 -16.99
N ASP A 215 -10.39 12.34 -16.06
CA ASP A 215 -9.96 13.70 -15.78
C ASP A 215 -8.65 13.80 -14.99
N GLY A 216 -8.16 12.70 -14.42
CA GLY A 216 -6.90 12.61 -13.67
C GLY A 216 -7.03 11.98 -12.29
N GLY A 217 -8.23 11.53 -11.90
CA GLY A 217 -8.44 10.86 -10.62
C GLY A 217 -7.76 9.50 -10.54
N THR A 218 -7.33 9.11 -9.33
CA THR A 218 -6.82 7.76 -9.05
C THR A 218 -7.83 6.94 -8.26
N LEU A 219 -8.26 5.81 -8.81
CA LEU A 219 -9.07 4.83 -8.12
C LEU A 219 -8.19 3.74 -7.50
N ILE A 220 -8.28 3.54 -6.18
CA ILE A 220 -7.67 2.40 -5.48
C ILE A 220 -8.77 1.39 -5.15
N ALA A 221 -8.66 0.16 -5.64
CA ALA A 221 -9.69 -0.87 -5.51
C ALA A 221 -9.18 -2.15 -4.82
N TYR A 222 -10.02 -2.77 -4.00
CA TYR A 222 -9.69 -3.99 -3.27
C TYR A 222 -10.66 -5.14 -3.56
N GLN A 223 -10.12 -6.36 -3.56
CA GLN A 223 -10.83 -7.63 -3.53
C GLN A 223 -11.94 -7.74 -4.61
N ASN A 224 -13.20 -8.01 -4.24
CA ASN A 224 -14.24 -8.27 -5.24
C ASN A 224 -14.58 -7.06 -6.12
N THR A 225 -14.18 -5.84 -5.72
CA THR A 225 -14.30 -4.66 -6.55
C THR A 225 -13.55 -4.83 -7.88
N LEU A 226 -12.51 -5.66 -7.93
CA LEU A 226 -11.80 -5.98 -9.18
C LEU A 226 -12.71 -6.69 -10.20
N LYS A 227 -13.63 -7.54 -9.77
CA LYS A 227 -14.62 -8.15 -10.69
C LYS A 227 -15.56 -7.10 -11.27
N TRP A 228 -15.97 -6.14 -10.43
CA TRP A 228 -16.80 -5.02 -10.87
C TRP A 228 -16.04 -4.16 -11.90
N LEU A 229 -14.76 -3.85 -11.66
CA LEU A 229 -13.91 -3.11 -12.61
C LEU A 229 -13.82 -3.80 -13.99
N ASP A 230 -13.61 -5.11 -14.03
CA ASP A 230 -13.56 -5.86 -15.29
C ASP A 230 -14.93 -5.90 -15.98
N SER A 231 -16.02 -6.10 -15.21
CA SER A 231 -17.39 -6.13 -15.75
C SER A 231 -17.87 -4.79 -16.31
N LYS A 232 -17.31 -3.67 -15.82
CA LYS A 232 -17.62 -2.30 -16.25
C LYS A 232 -16.61 -1.76 -17.26
N GLU A 233 -15.67 -2.59 -17.71
CA GLU A 233 -14.62 -2.23 -18.67
C GLU A 233 -13.81 -1.00 -18.21
N LEU A 234 -13.60 -0.89 -16.90
CA LEU A 234 -12.72 0.14 -16.31
C LEU A 234 -11.28 -0.35 -16.28
N LEU A 235 -11.08 -1.64 -15.97
CA LEU A 235 -9.77 -2.28 -16.01
C LEU A 235 -9.94 -3.72 -16.47
N LYS A 236 -9.28 -4.11 -17.56
CA LYS A 236 -9.34 -5.50 -18.04
C LYS A 236 -8.48 -6.40 -17.15
N ILE A 237 -9.08 -7.44 -16.57
CA ILE A 237 -8.39 -8.35 -15.64
C ILE A 237 -8.52 -9.80 -16.10
N ASN A 238 -7.38 -10.49 -16.22
CA ASN A 238 -7.34 -11.90 -16.59
C ASN A 238 -7.35 -12.80 -15.34
N PHE A 239 -8.54 -13.02 -14.79
CA PHE A 239 -8.71 -13.92 -13.66
C PHE A 239 -8.38 -15.37 -14.04
N LYS A 240 -7.67 -16.09 -13.18
CA LYS A 240 -7.58 -17.55 -13.30
C LYS A 240 -8.97 -18.14 -13.10
N LYS A 241 -9.30 -19.16 -13.90
CA LYS A 241 -10.58 -19.86 -13.78
C LYS A 241 -10.66 -20.46 -12.38
N LYS A 242 -11.80 -20.28 -11.71
CA LYS A 242 -12.06 -20.95 -10.44
C LYS A 242 -12.06 -22.46 -10.71
N ASN A 243 -11.22 -23.20 -10.00
CA ASN A 243 -11.24 -24.65 -10.05
C ASN A 243 -12.62 -25.13 -9.57
N SER A 244 -13.43 -25.64 -10.50
CA SER A 244 -14.76 -26.18 -10.19
C SER A 244 -14.60 -27.58 -9.62
N LEU A 245 -14.21 -27.64 -8.35
CA LEU A 245 -14.13 -28.89 -7.61
C LEU A 245 -15.50 -29.55 -7.58
N LYS A 246 -15.61 -30.69 -8.26
CA LYS A 246 -16.76 -31.57 -8.17
C LYS A 246 -16.56 -32.47 -6.97
N ALA A 247 -17.47 -32.40 -6.02
CA ALA A 247 -17.49 -33.31 -4.89
C ALA A 247 -17.61 -34.75 -5.42
N LYS A 248 -16.64 -35.61 -5.09
CA LYS A 248 -16.63 -37.03 -5.44
C LYS A 248 -16.68 -37.82 -4.14
N ASN A 249 -17.63 -38.75 -4.02
CA ASN A 249 -17.82 -39.56 -2.80
C ASN A 249 -18.01 -38.72 -1.52
N ILE A 250 -18.63 -37.54 -1.65
CA ILE A 250 -19.00 -36.68 -0.52
C ILE A 250 -20.49 -36.83 -0.30
N SER A 251 -20.90 -37.21 0.90
CA SER A 251 -22.30 -37.28 1.29
C SER A 251 -22.93 -35.89 1.36
N PHE A 252 -24.26 -35.82 1.45
CA PHE A 252 -24.95 -34.54 1.62
C PHE A 252 -24.58 -33.85 2.94
N GLU A 253 -24.31 -34.63 3.99
CA GLU A 253 -23.91 -34.14 5.31
C GLU A 253 -22.54 -33.45 5.26
N GLU A 254 -21.57 -34.06 4.57
CA GLU A 254 -20.21 -33.54 4.42
C GLU A 254 -20.10 -32.35 3.45
N ARG A 255 -21.19 -32.00 2.74
CA ARG A 255 -21.19 -30.94 1.73
C ARG A 255 -20.74 -29.59 2.29
N SER A 256 -21.13 -29.27 3.52
CA SER A 256 -20.74 -28.01 4.17
C SER A 256 -19.23 -27.97 4.42
N ASP A 257 -18.69 -29.07 4.95
CA ASP A 257 -17.25 -29.20 5.23
C ASP A 257 -16.42 -29.17 3.95
N PHE A 258 -16.86 -29.90 2.92
CA PHE A 258 -16.23 -29.89 1.60
C PHE A 258 -16.16 -28.48 1.00
N ARG A 259 -17.25 -27.69 1.11
CA ARG A 259 -17.27 -26.31 0.60
C ARG A 259 -16.42 -25.38 1.45
N GLY A 260 -16.48 -25.50 2.77
CA GLY A 260 -15.70 -24.68 3.69
C GLY A 260 -14.20 -24.92 3.56
N ALA A 261 -13.77 -26.14 3.23
CA ALA A 261 -12.37 -26.47 2.96
C ALA A 261 -11.79 -25.71 1.74
N GLN A 262 -12.64 -25.14 0.89
CA GLN A 262 -12.22 -24.33 -0.26
C GLN A 262 -12.12 -22.84 0.06
N VAL A 263 -12.42 -22.43 1.29
CA VAL A 263 -12.32 -21.04 1.73
C VAL A 263 -10.90 -20.77 2.22
N ILE A 264 -10.34 -19.64 1.79
CA ILE A 264 -9.15 -19.05 2.42
C ILE A 264 -9.67 -18.02 3.42
N GLY A 265 -9.81 -18.40 4.69
CA GLY A 265 -10.30 -17.49 5.73
C GLY A 265 -9.25 -16.45 6.16
N GLY A 266 -7.98 -16.82 6.04
CA GLY A 266 -6.85 -15.98 6.43
C GLY A 266 -5.61 -16.84 6.56
N ALA A 267 -4.70 -16.72 5.60
CA ALA A 267 -3.42 -17.42 5.56
C ALA A 267 -2.33 -16.49 5.04
N ILE A 268 -1.08 -16.85 5.33
CA ILE A 268 0.09 -16.03 5.04
C ILE A 268 0.85 -16.61 3.87
N PHE A 269 1.12 -15.77 2.87
CA PHE A 269 1.75 -16.18 1.63
C PHE A 269 2.95 -15.30 1.25
N GLU A 270 3.99 -15.92 0.71
CA GLU A 270 5.18 -15.24 0.22
C GLU A 270 4.96 -14.67 -1.18
N THR A 271 5.33 -13.41 -1.34
CA THR A 271 5.44 -12.73 -2.64
C THR A 271 6.86 -12.27 -2.89
N LYS A 272 7.26 -12.20 -4.16
CA LYS A 272 8.45 -11.51 -4.64
C LYS A 272 8.06 -10.10 -5.08
N LEU A 273 8.94 -9.13 -4.78
CA LEU A 273 8.79 -7.72 -5.10
C LEU A 273 9.81 -7.26 -6.15
N ASP A 274 9.36 -6.49 -7.13
CA ASP A 274 10.21 -5.56 -7.87
C ASP A 274 10.31 -4.24 -7.10
N ARG A 275 11.38 -4.08 -6.33
CA ARG A 275 11.59 -2.91 -5.47
C ARG A 275 11.75 -1.59 -6.23
N SER A 276 11.99 -1.65 -7.55
CA SER A 276 12.11 -0.45 -8.39
C SER A 276 10.77 0.13 -8.84
N HIS A 277 9.68 -0.63 -8.73
CA HIS A 277 8.34 -0.13 -9.00
C HIS A 277 7.82 0.71 -7.81
N PRO A 278 7.18 1.88 -8.02
CA PRO A 278 6.72 2.75 -6.93
C PRO A 278 5.80 2.11 -5.90
N ILE A 279 5.08 1.04 -6.26
CA ILE A 279 4.23 0.33 -5.31
C ILE A 279 5.05 -0.36 -4.20
N ASN A 280 6.32 -0.66 -4.45
CA ASN A 280 7.23 -1.34 -3.53
C ASN A 280 8.28 -0.40 -2.90
N PHE A 281 8.15 0.91 -3.09
CA PHE A 281 9.06 1.87 -2.46
C PHE A 281 9.06 1.74 -0.94
N GLY A 282 10.24 1.86 -0.33
CA GLY A 282 10.44 1.72 1.11
C GLY A 282 10.38 0.29 1.67
N TYR A 283 10.25 -0.75 0.84
CA TYR A 283 10.55 -2.13 1.24
C TYR A 283 12.04 -2.41 1.08
N LYS A 284 12.66 -3.06 2.07
CA LYS A 284 14.09 -3.43 2.05
C LYS A 284 14.35 -4.80 1.43
N ASN A 285 13.43 -5.73 1.66
CA ASN A 285 13.52 -7.12 1.18
C ASN A 285 12.84 -7.24 -0.19
N ASP A 286 13.31 -8.18 -1.01
CA ASP A 286 12.69 -8.54 -2.29
C ASP A 286 11.55 -9.55 -2.12
N LYS A 287 11.22 -9.89 -0.86
CA LYS A 287 10.11 -10.74 -0.47
C LYS A 287 9.21 -10.05 0.53
N LEU A 288 7.91 -10.34 0.45
CA LEU A 288 6.90 -9.80 1.36
C LEU A 288 5.87 -10.87 1.69
N ALA A 289 5.59 -11.02 2.99
CA ALA A 289 4.48 -11.82 3.47
C ALA A 289 3.16 -11.04 3.29
N MET A 290 2.21 -11.65 2.58
CA MET A 290 0.89 -11.12 2.33
C MET A 290 -0.15 -11.93 3.11
N PHE A 291 -1.07 -11.25 3.78
CA PHE A 291 -2.22 -11.90 4.40
C PHE A 291 -3.39 -11.93 3.42
N ARG A 292 -3.89 -13.13 3.15
CA ARG A 292 -4.93 -13.34 2.14
C ARG A 292 -6.14 -14.04 2.72
N ASN A 293 -7.31 -13.50 2.40
CA ASN A 293 -8.62 -14.07 2.72
C ASN A 293 -9.57 -14.10 1.50
N THR A 294 -9.01 -14.22 0.29
CA THR A 294 -9.78 -14.23 -0.97
C THR A 294 -9.37 -15.38 -1.87
N THR A 295 -10.28 -15.80 -2.74
CA THR A 295 -10.00 -16.77 -3.83
C THR A 295 -9.97 -16.06 -5.20
N LEU A 296 -9.46 -14.82 -5.23
CA LEU A 296 -9.35 -13.98 -6.43
C LEU A 296 -7.94 -14.07 -7.00
N PHE A 297 -7.72 -14.92 -7.99
CA PHE A 297 -6.39 -15.14 -8.56
C PHE A 297 -6.30 -14.49 -9.93
N ILE A 298 -5.25 -13.70 -10.18
CA ILE A 298 -5.00 -13.01 -11.45
C ILE A 298 -3.77 -13.64 -12.12
N LYS A 299 -3.86 -13.88 -13.43
CA LYS A 299 -2.71 -14.33 -14.22
C LYS A 299 -1.68 -13.21 -14.33
N PRO A 300 -0.38 -13.51 -14.27
CA PRO A 300 0.64 -12.51 -14.52
C PRO A 300 0.53 -11.95 -15.95
N ASN A 301 0.86 -10.68 -16.10
CA ASN A 301 1.08 -10.03 -17.38
C ASN A 301 2.29 -10.65 -18.09
N LYS A 302 2.33 -10.51 -19.43
CA LYS A 302 3.44 -11.04 -20.24
C LYS A 302 4.76 -10.32 -19.95
N ASN A 303 4.73 -9.02 -19.75
CA ASN A 303 5.92 -8.26 -19.38
C ASN A 303 6.15 -8.41 -17.87
N SER A 304 7.38 -8.71 -17.46
CA SER A 304 7.71 -8.91 -16.05
C SER A 304 7.54 -7.64 -15.20
N TYR A 305 7.85 -6.46 -15.75
CA TYR A 305 7.73 -5.18 -15.05
C TYR A 305 6.27 -4.78 -14.76
N ASP A 306 5.30 -5.37 -15.47
CA ASP A 306 3.86 -5.20 -15.20
C ASP A 306 3.38 -6.12 -14.04
N ASN A 307 4.31 -6.84 -13.38
CA ASN A 307 4.05 -7.76 -12.26
C ASN A 307 4.93 -7.41 -11.05
N PRO A 308 4.85 -6.19 -10.50
CA PRO A 308 5.78 -5.76 -9.45
C PRO A 308 5.62 -6.52 -8.12
N ILE A 309 4.50 -7.22 -7.94
CA ILE A 309 4.27 -8.12 -6.81
C ILE A 309 3.76 -9.43 -7.40
N GLN A 310 4.41 -10.55 -7.07
CA GLN A 310 4.02 -11.86 -7.58
C GLN A 310 4.18 -12.92 -6.49
N TYR A 311 3.18 -13.78 -6.30
CA TYR A 311 3.34 -14.93 -5.40
C TYR A 311 4.42 -15.88 -5.91
N THR A 312 5.16 -16.48 -5.00
CA THR A 312 6.24 -17.42 -5.36
C THR A 312 5.68 -18.77 -5.84
N GLU A 313 6.56 -19.67 -6.29
CA GLU A 313 6.17 -21.03 -6.72
C GLU A 313 5.65 -21.87 -5.54
N ASN A 314 6.16 -21.62 -4.34
CA ASN A 314 5.74 -22.25 -3.09
C ASN A 314 5.29 -21.16 -2.10
N PRO A 315 4.10 -20.57 -2.32
CA PRO A 315 3.76 -19.33 -1.64
C PRO A 315 3.31 -19.53 -0.19
N LEU A 316 2.88 -20.71 0.25
CA LEU A 316 2.35 -20.89 1.61
C LEU A 316 3.45 -20.76 2.67
N LEU A 317 3.35 -19.74 3.53
CA LEU A 317 4.23 -19.56 4.70
C LEU A 317 3.59 -20.10 5.97
N SER A 318 2.29 -19.85 6.16
CA SER A 318 1.56 -20.31 7.34
C SER A 318 0.05 -20.31 7.09
N GLY A 319 -0.65 -21.25 7.70
CA GLY A 319 -2.11 -21.38 7.62
C GLY A 319 -2.57 -22.45 6.64
N TYR A 320 -3.85 -22.37 6.28
CA TYR A 320 -4.54 -23.36 5.50
C TYR A 320 -4.98 -22.82 4.13
N ILE A 321 -4.80 -23.64 3.10
CA ILE A 321 -5.30 -23.46 1.74
C ILE A 321 -5.51 -24.85 1.13
N SER A 322 -6.57 -25.04 0.35
CA SER A 322 -6.76 -26.28 -0.42
C SER A 322 -5.73 -26.41 -1.54
N GLU A 323 -5.42 -27.63 -1.96
CA GLU A 323 -4.43 -27.90 -3.01
C GLU A 323 -4.76 -27.16 -4.32
N GLU A 324 -6.04 -27.07 -4.68
CA GLU A 324 -6.50 -26.45 -5.91
C GLU A 324 -6.43 -24.93 -5.86
N ASN A 325 -6.67 -24.34 -4.69
CA ASN A 325 -6.48 -22.91 -4.48
C ASN A 325 -4.99 -22.58 -4.43
N LEU A 326 -4.16 -23.46 -3.84
CA LEU A 326 -2.71 -23.30 -3.81
C LEU A 326 -2.15 -23.29 -5.23
N ASP A 327 -2.56 -24.25 -6.07
CA ASP A 327 -2.21 -24.29 -7.50
C ASP A 327 -2.64 -23.01 -8.25
N SER A 328 -3.84 -22.50 -7.96
CA SER A 328 -4.30 -21.22 -8.51
C SER A 328 -3.49 -20.03 -8.00
N LEU A 329 -2.99 -20.07 -6.76
CA LEU A 329 -2.22 -18.98 -6.16
C LEU A 329 -0.80 -18.88 -6.73
N LYS A 330 -0.17 -20.02 -7.04
CA LYS A 330 1.21 -20.07 -7.58
C LYS A 330 1.39 -19.11 -8.74
N LEU A 331 2.45 -18.29 -8.66
CA LEU A 331 2.84 -17.31 -9.69
C LEU A 331 1.75 -16.29 -10.08
N SER A 332 0.64 -16.22 -9.34
CA SER A 332 -0.39 -15.20 -9.56
C SER A 332 0.09 -13.84 -9.05
N ILE A 333 -0.57 -12.77 -9.48
CA ILE A 333 -0.27 -11.42 -9.03
C ILE A 333 -1.38 -10.90 -8.12
N PRO A 334 -1.06 -10.34 -6.93
CA PRO A 334 -2.05 -9.71 -6.07
C PRO A 334 -2.28 -8.24 -6.42
N PHE A 335 -1.51 -7.67 -7.33
CA PHE A 335 -1.52 -6.26 -7.70
C PHE A 335 -1.63 -6.10 -9.21
N ILE A 336 -2.46 -5.15 -9.64
CA ILE A 336 -2.53 -4.71 -11.03
C ILE A 336 -2.80 -3.20 -11.07
N THR A 337 -2.18 -2.52 -12.03
CA THR A 337 -2.43 -1.12 -12.33
C THR A 337 -2.88 -0.96 -13.78
N GLY A 338 -3.63 0.10 -14.07
CA GLY A 338 -4.00 0.47 -15.43
C GLY A 338 -4.39 1.94 -15.52
N ARG A 339 -4.37 2.47 -16.75
CA ARG A 339 -4.66 3.88 -17.01
C ARG A 339 -5.93 4.05 -17.82
N ILE A 340 -6.70 5.08 -17.50
CA ILE A 340 -7.78 5.58 -18.36
C ILE A 340 -7.52 7.07 -18.59
N SER A 341 -7.17 7.42 -19.83
CA SER A 341 -6.80 8.80 -20.20
C SER A 341 -5.71 9.34 -19.27
N ARG A 342 -6.00 10.31 -18.40
CA ARG A 342 -5.02 10.91 -17.47
C ARG A 342 -4.97 10.25 -16.10
N GLY A 343 -5.96 9.45 -15.74
CA GLY A 343 -6.05 8.85 -14.41
C GLY A 343 -5.59 7.41 -14.35
N ASN A 344 -5.52 6.91 -13.11
CA ASN A 344 -4.96 5.62 -12.77
C ASN A 344 -6.00 4.76 -12.01
N ILE A 345 -5.94 3.46 -12.22
CA ILE A 345 -6.65 2.46 -11.42
C ILE A 345 -5.59 1.54 -10.83
N ILE A 346 -5.54 1.48 -9.51
CA ILE A 346 -4.63 0.66 -8.74
C ILE A 346 -5.47 -0.38 -7.99
N ALA A 347 -5.18 -1.66 -8.16
CA ALA A 347 -6.07 -2.70 -7.68
C ALA A 347 -5.34 -3.87 -7.00
N PHE A 348 -5.86 -4.29 -5.85
CA PHE A 348 -5.32 -5.39 -5.05
C PHE A 348 -6.33 -6.51 -4.87
N THR A 349 -5.90 -7.78 -5.03
CA THR A 349 -6.74 -8.94 -4.68
C THR A 349 -6.80 -9.21 -3.19
N ASP A 350 -5.83 -8.68 -2.45
CA ASP A 350 -5.63 -8.89 -1.02
C ASP A 350 -5.94 -7.60 -0.27
N ASN A 351 -6.44 -7.72 0.97
CA ASN A 351 -6.57 -6.56 1.84
C ASN A 351 -5.20 -6.23 2.45
N THR A 352 -4.67 -5.05 2.15
CA THR A 352 -3.33 -4.65 2.61
C THR A 352 -3.32 -4.05 4.01
N ASN A 353 -4.47 -3.96 4.69
CA ASN A 353 -4.65 -3.27 5.98
C ASN A 353 -5.37 -4.16 7.01
N PHE A 354 -5.37 -5.47 6.77
CA PHE A 354 -6.22 -6.44 7.47
C PHE A 354 -6.16 -6.28 8.99
N ARG A 355 -7.34 -5.99 9.57
CA ARG A 355 -7.66 -5.88 10.99
C ARG A 355 -6.69 -5.07 11.84
N ALA A 356 -6.00 -4.10 11.26
CA ALA A 356 -5.02 -3.25 11.94
C ALA A 356 -3.88 -4.00 12.68
N PHE A 357 -3.69 -5.30 12.42
CA PHE A 357 -2.56 -6.09 12.94
C PHE A 357 -1.55 -6.48 11.87
N TRP A 358 -1.90 -6.36 10.58
CA TRP A 358 -1.01 -6.68 9.48
C TRP A 358 -0.25 -5.43 8.98
N TYR A 359 0.81 -5.05 9.72
CA TYR A 359 1.59 -3.84 9.46
C TYR A 359 2.44 -3.94 8.18
N GLY A 360 2.87 -5.15 7.83
CA GLY A 360 3.83 -5.39 6.74
C GLY A 360 3.35 -4.88 5.38
N THR A 361 2.05 -4.86 5.11
CA THR A 361 1.50 -4.44 3.81
C THR A 361 0.87 -3.05 3.81
N ASN A 362 0.75 -2.38 4.97
CA ASN A 362 0.15 -1.03 5.07
C ASN A 362 0.82 -0.02 4.12
N LYS A 363 2.12 -0.19 3.88
CA LYS A 363 2.90 0.66 2.99
C LYS A 363 2.45 0.57 1.53
N LEU A 364 1.91 -0.57 1.08
CA LEU A 364 1.37 -0.70 -0.28
C LEU A 364 0.24 0.31 -0.51
N LEU A 365 -0.67 0.49 0.46
CA LEU A 365 -1.71 1.52 0.35
C LEU A 365 -1.11 2.93 0.37
N MET A 366 -0.10 3.18 1.20
CA MET A 366 0.54 4.50 1.25
C MET A 366 1.27 4.83 -0.05
N ASN A 367 1.93 3.84 -0.66
CA ASN A 367 2.56 3.98 -1.97
C ASN A 367 1.51 4.25 -3.06
N ALA A 368 0.39 3.53 -3.04
CA ALA A 368 -0.73 3.77 -3.96
C ALA A 368 -1.38 5.16 -3.79
N ILE A 369 -1.26 5.80 -2.62
CA ILE A 369 -1.79 7.13 -2.35
C ILE A 369 -0.80 8.23 -2.75
N PHE A 370 0.44 8.15 -2.24
CA PHE A 370 1.43 9.22 -2.39
C PHE A 370 2.17 9.18 -3.72
N PHE A 371 2.34 8.00 -4.32
CA PHE A 371 3.09 7.81 -5.56
C PHE A 371 2.20 7.43 -6.75
N ARG A 372 0.88 7.67 -6.64
CA ARG A 372 -0.13 7.30 -7.65
C ARG A 372 0.18 7.78 -9.07
N ASP A 373 0.80 8.95 -9.21
CA ASP A 373 1.10 9.56 -10.51
C ASP A 373 2.36 8.95 -11.16
N GLU A 374 3.14 8.19 -10.39
CA GLU A 374 4.35 7.50 -10.83
C GLU A 374 4.13 6.00 -11.13
N MET A 375 2.90 5.50 -10.92
CA MET A 375 2.53 4.09 -11.12
C MET A 375 2.34 3.67 -12.58
#